data_AF-A0A535J276-F1
#
_entry.id   AF-A0A535J276-F1
#
_cell.length_a   1.000
_cell.length_b   1.000
_cell.length_c   1.000
_cell.angle_alpha   90.00
_cell.angle_beta   90.00
_cell.angle_gamma   90.00
#
_symmetry.space_group_name_H-M   'P 1'
#
loop_
_entity.id
_entity.type
_entity.pdbx_description
1 polymer ?
#
loop_
_entity_poly.entity_id
_entity_poly.type
_entity_poly.pdbx_seq_one_letter_code
_entity_poly.pdbx_strand_id
1 'polypeptide(L)'
;MPELDGKARAQLPDSAFAYIDSRGRRRLPINDEAHVRNALARFNQTSFEDEAARDRARTRLLKAAKKYGIVPIGFMTGQLQSQSRQAAAGQAVIELGGIGTPEQLEERLRTVLGDPTLSVLYWSESVGAYLDGNGQAAALPGDTDPRTVTQLDRFGRPMTALVHDRAVLRDPDLARTVTAAVKLAIENQWMHSEIQARASEARTLPTGFVTFLFSDIEDSTGLVRHLGDRYERFLAEVRRLLRASIAAAGGREVEVRADEMFAVFEQAGAGVEAAVAIQRSVLGRSWPDRLPVRIRIGLHAGRPTLTDTGYLGLAVHTAARICFASHGGQILLSQAVVDAVAGSAPAGIRFKDLGQHRFHGLPSPEALFQVEAAGLPTTFPPPRTLAASPAAT
;
A
#
# COMPACT_ATOMS: atom_id res chain seq x y z
N MET A 1 -56.06 4.47 37.82
CA MET A 1 -56.36 3.02 37.72
C MET A 1 -55.24 2.26 38.45
N PRO A 2 -55.51 1.10 39.06
CA PRO A 2 -54.58 0.49 40.01
C PRO A 2 -53.33 -0.01 39.30
N GLU A 3 -52.16 0.20 39.91
CA GLU A 3 -50.90 -0.44 39.47
C GLU A 3 -51.11 -1.96 39.47
N LEU A 4 -50.76 -2.62 38.37
CA LEU A 4 -50.83 -4.07 38.29
C LEU A 4 -49.83 -4.69 39.26
N ASP A 5 -50.29 -5.56 40.15
CA ASP A 5 -49.40 -6.30 41.04
C ASP A 5 -48.45 -7.21 40.25
N GLY A 6 -47.35 -7.64 40.89
CA GLY A 6 -46.32 -8.45 40.23
C GLY A 6 -46.81 -9.80 39.69
N LYS A 7 -47.89 -10.35 40.24
CA LYS A 7 -48.50 -11.64 39.87
C LYS A 7 -49.41 -11.47 38.65
N ALA A 8 -50.22 -10.41 38.61
CA ALA A 8 -51.05 -10.02 37.48
C ALA A 8 -50.18 -9.64 36.26
N ARG A 9 -49.05 -8.97 36.51
CA ARG A 9 -48.07 -8.63 35.46
C ARG A 9 -47.42 -9.87 34.84
N ALA A 10 -47.17 -10.94 35.60
CA ALA A 10 -46.55 -12.16 35.08
C ALA A 10 -47.46 -12.95 34.11
N GLN A 11 -48.79 -12.82 34.29
CA GLN A 11 -49.80 -13.52 33.49
C GLN A 11 -50.18 -12.81 32.17
N LEU A 12 -49.70 -11.58 31.96
CA LEU A 12 -49.98 -10.85 30.74
C LEU A 12 -49.21 -11.45 29.54
N PRO A 13 -49.83 -11.52 28.35
CA PRO A 13 -49.15 -11.97 27.15
C PRO A 13 -48.04 -10.99 26.76
N ASP A 14 -47.02 -11.47 26.04
CA ASP A 14 -45.89 -10.64 25.59
C ASP A 14 -46.31 -9.43 24.72
N SER A 15 -47.51 -9.47 24.16
CA SER A 15 -48.14 -8.37 23.42
C SER A 15 -48.62 -7.21 24.30
N ALA A 16 -48.75 -7.41 25.62
CA ALA A 16 -49.16 -6.39 26.58
C ALA A 16 -47.99 -5.52 27.06
N PHE A 17 -46.76 -5.80 26.63
CA PHE A 17 -45.56 -5.07 27.02
C PHE A 17 -45.00 -4.27 25.84
N ALA A 18 -44.45 -3.09 26.15
CA ALA A 18 -43.87 -2.18 25.16
C ALA A 18 -42.69 -2.80 24.43
N TYR A 19 -41.85 -3.54 25.17
CA TYR A 19 -40.73 -4.29 24.61
C TYR A 19 -40.21 -5.35 25.60
N ILE A 20 -39.45 -6.29 25.07
CA ILE A 20 -38.70 -7.31 25.81
C ILE A 20 -37.22 -6.99 25.56
N ASP A 21 -36.44 -6.78 26.62
CA ASP A 21 -35.01 -6.49 26.47
C ASP A 21 -34.20 -7.74 26.09
N SER A 22 -32.95 -7.57 25.68
CA SER A 22 -32.05 -8.66 25.24
C SER A 22 -31.75 -9.73 26.30
N ARG A 23 -32.25 -9.57 27.52
CA ARG A 23 -32.18 -10.57 28.61
C ARG A 23 -33.53 -11.25 28.87
N GLY A 24 -34.50 -11.08 27.97
CA GLY A 24 -35.85 -11.65 28.08
C GLY A 24 -36.75 -10.91 29.08
N ARG A 25 -36.38 -9.73 29.59
CA ARG A 25 -37.15 -9.04 30.63
C ARG A 25 -38.25 -8.17 30.00
N ARG A 26 -39.50 -8.43 30.39
CA ARG A 26 -40.69 -7.65 30.00
C ARG A 26 -40.70 -6.25 30.64
N ARG A 27 -40.53 -5.19 29.83
CA ARG A 27 -40.43 -3.78 30.29
C ARG A 27 -41.69 -3.01 29.87
N LEU A 28 -42.20 -2.17 30.80
CA LEU A 28 -43.31 -1.22 30.62
C LEU A 28 -44.59 -1.84 30.01
N PRO A 29 -45.54 -2.30 30.84
CA PRO A 29 -46.86 -2.73 30.37
C PRO A 29 -47.60 -1.58 29.66
N ILE A 30 -48.13 -1.82 28.46
CA ILE A 30 -48.89 -0.83 27.68
C ILE A 30 -50.37 -0.84 28.10
N ASN A 31 -50.62 -0.44 29.35
CA ASN A 31 -51.96 -0.58 29.94
C ASN A 31 -52.71 0.74 30.13
N ASP A 32 -52.01 1.88 30.03
CA ASP A 32 -52.61 3.22 30.04
C ASP A 32 -51.80 4.22 29.19
N GLU A 33 -52.38 5.41 29.02
CA GLU A 33 -51.82 6.52 28.26
C GLU A 33 -50.45 6.99 28.78
N ALA A 34 -50.26 7.02 30.10
CA ALA A 34 -49.00 7.48 30.72
C ALA A 34 -47.85 6.52 30.43
N HIS A 35 -48.11 5.21 30.48
CA HIS A 35 -47.14 4.18 30.12
C HIS A 35 -46.75 4.26 28.64
N VAL A 36 -47.70 4.53 27.75
CA VAL A 36 -47.42 4.69 26.31
C VAL A 36 -46.54 5.92 26.04
N ARG A 37 -46.86 7.07 26.66
CA ARG A 37 -46.03 8.29 26.53
C ARG A 37 -44.60 8.07 27.03
N ASN A 38 -44.45 7.42 28.19
CA ASN A 38 -43.14 7.14 28.77
C ASN A 38 -42.33 6.15 27.91
N ALA A 39 -42.99 5.13 27.36
CA ALA A 39 -42.35 4.17 26.47
C ALA A 39 -41.92 4.80 25.12
N LEU A 40 -42.73 5.69 24.55
CA LEU A 40 -42.34 6.47 23.36
C LEU A 40 -41.12 7.37 23.62
N ALA A 41 -41.08 8.03 24.78
CA ALA A 41 -39.96 8.92 25.14
C ALA A 41 -38.63 8.16 25.33
N ARG A 42 -38.69 6.91 25.82
CA ARG A 42 -37.50 6.09 26.14
C ARG A 42 -37.10 5.12 25.03
N PHE A 43 -37.86 5.05 23.94
CA PHE A 43 -37.64 4.06 22.89
C PHE A 43 -36.23 4.13 22.29
N ASN A 44 -35.74 5.35 22.00
CA ASN A 44 -34.40 5.54 21.42
C ASN A 44 -33.25 5.27 22.41
N GLN A 45 -33.54 5.20 23.72
CA GLN A 45 -32.57 4.90 24.78
C GLN A 45 -32.56 3.41 25.16
N THR A 46 -33.40 2.60 24.50
CA THR A 46 -33.56 1.17 24.80
C THR A 46 -32.69 0.34 23.86
N SER A 47 -31.88 -0.57 24.40
CA SER A 47 -31.16 -1.58 23.62
C SER A 47 -32.07 -2.74 23.26
N PHE A 48 -32.14 -3.06 21.97
CA PHE A 48 -32.90 -4.18 21.42
C PHE A 48 -31.96 -5.34 21.06
N GLU A 49 -32.50 -6.55 21.00
CA GLU A 49 -31.75 -7.77 20.62
C GLU A 49 -31.32 -7.76 19.16
N ASP A 50 -32.24 -7.40 18.27
CA ASP A 50 -32.01 -7.24 16.84
C ASP A 50 -32.93 -6.13 16.28
N GLU A 51 -32.68 -5.74 15.03
CA GLU A 51 -33.45 -4.70 14.35
C GLU A 51 -34.92 -5.12 14.15
N ALA A 52 -35.17 -6.42 13.96
CA ALA A 52 -36.52 -6.96 13.81
C ALA A 52 -37.35 -6.85 15.11
N ALA A 53 -36.73 -7.00 16.29
CA ALA A 53 -37.33 -6.86 17.60
C ALA A 53 -37.64 -5.38 17.90
N ARG A 54 -36.72 -4.49 17.52
CA ARG A 54 -36.95 -3.04 17.54
C ARG A 54 -38.16 -2.65 16.71
N ASP A 55 -38.29 -3.20 15.51
CA ASP A 55 -39.43 -2.97 14.61
C ASP A 55 -40.76 -3.50 15.13
N ARG A 56 -40.76 -4.69 15.74
CA ARG A 56 -41.94 -5.24 16.40
C ARG A 56 -42.37 -4.37 17.59
N ALA A 57 -41.44 -3.92 18.41
CA ALA A 57 -41.71 -3.02 19.54
C ALA A 57 -42.25 -1.66 19.07
N ARG A 58 -41.67 -1.09 18.01
CA ARG A 58 -42.15 0.13 17.35
C ARG A 58 -43.61 0.01 16.91
N THR A 59 -43.91 -1.05 16.16
CA THR A 59 -45.26 -1.30 15.62
C THR A 59 -46.29 -1.41 16.75
N ARG A 60 -45.93 -2.06 17.87
CA ARG A 60 -46.78 -2.16 19.06
C ARG A 60 -47.00 -0.79 19.70
N LEU A 61 -45.96 0.02 19.87
CA LEU A 61 -46.06 1.34 20.48
C LEU A 61 -46.89 2.32 19.64
N LEU A 62 -46.74 2.32 18.31
CA LEU A 62 -47.57 3.15 17.43
C LEU A 62 -49.05 2.71 17.46
N LYS A 63 -49.32 1.39 17.49
CA LYS A 63 -50.67 0.86 17.61
C LYS A 63 -51.31 1.23 18.95
N ALA A 64 -50.54 1.21 20.04
CA ALA A 64 -50.98 1.66 21.34
C ALA A 64 -51.21 3.17 21.40
N ALA A 65 -50.29 3.98 20.86
CA ALA A 65 -50.45 5.43 20.77
C ALA A 65 -51.75 5.82 20.07
N LYS A 66 -52.05 5.15 18.94
CA LYS A 66 -53.33 5.31 18.22
C LYS A 66 -54.55 4.95 19.09
N LYS A 67 -54.49 3.85 19.84
CA LYS A 67 -55.57 3.40 20.75
C LYS A 67 -55.89 4.45 21.84
N TYR A 68 -54.88 5.16 22.33
CA TYR A 68 -55.02 6.19 23.37
C TYR A 68 -55.04 7.63 22.81
N GLY A 69 -55.16 7.82 21.49
CA GLY A 69 -55.24 9.17 20.88
C GLY A 69 -53.96 10.01 20.98
N ILE A 70 -52.80 9.38 21.19
CA ILE A 70 -51.51 10.07 21.27
C ILE A 70 -50.95 10.25 19.86
N VAL A 71 -50.56 11.49 19.50
CA VAL A 71 -49.84 11.79 18.25
C VAL A 71 -48.34 11.99 18.57
N PRO A 72 -47.48 11.00 18.32
CA PRO A 72 -46.10 11.01 18.82
C PRO A 72 -45.17 11.70 17.81
N ILE A 73 -45.35 13.01 17.60
CA ILE A 73 -44.64 13.78 16.56
C ILE A 73 -43.11 13.64 16.71
N GLY A 74 -42.56 13.89 17.90
CA GLY A 74 -41.13 13.80 18.17
C GLY A 74 -40.52 12.40 17.97
N PHE A 75 -41.30 11.36 18.20
CA PHE A 75 -40.90 9.97 17.96
C PHE A 75 -40.82 9.68 16.46
N MET A 76 -41.83 10.11 15.69
CA MET A 76 -41.87 9.93 14.24
C MET A 76 -40.79 10.76 13.53
N THR A 77 -40.58 12.01 13.95
CA THR A 77 -39.54 12.87 13.37
C THR A 77 -38.13 12.39 13.71
N GLY A 78 -37.87 11.97 14.95
CA GLY A 78 -36.58 11.39 15.34
C GLY A 78 -36.29 10.08 14.60
N GLN A 79 -37.32 9.30 14.28
CA GLN A 79 -37.18 8.05 13.52
C GLN A 79 -36.90 8.30 12.04
N LEU A 80 -37.59 9.25 11.40
CA LEU A 80 -37.30 9.65 10.02
C LEU A 80 -35.86 10.14 9.87
N GLN A 81 -35.37 10.91 10.85
CA GLN A 81 -33.97 11.33 10.90
C GLN A 81 -33.01 10.13 11.04
N SER A 82 -33.29 9.17 11.92
CA SER A 82 -32.46 7.97 12.09
C SER A 82 -32.42 7.08 10.85
N GLN A 83 -33.56 6.88 10.18
CA GLN A 83 -33.64 6.07 8.96
C GLN A 83 -32.93 6.75 7.79
N SER A 84 -33.10 8.06 7.66
CA SER A 84 -32.38 8.85 6.65
C SER A 84 -30.87 8.81 6.87
N ARG A 85 -30.39 8.84 8.12
CA ARG A 85 -28.95 8.71 8.46
C ARG A 85 -28.37 7.34 8.10
N GLN A 86 -29.09 6.25 8.43
CA GLN A 86 -28.66 4.89 8.08
C GLN A 86 -28.66 4.66 6.57
N ALA A 87 -29.66 5.19 5.85
CA ALA A 87 -29.71 5.13 4.40
C ALA A 87 -28.53 5.89 3.77
N ALA A 88 -28.25 7.11 4.21
CA ALA A 88 -27.10 7.90 3.75
C ALA A 88 -25.76 7.21 4.06
N ALA A 89 -25.61 6.63 5.26
CA ALA A 89 -24.41 5.90 5.65
C ALA A 89 -24.21 4.60 4.83
N GLY A 90 -25.27 3.83 4.58
CA GLY A 90 -25.23 2.65 3.74
C GLY A 90 -24.93 2.99 2.27
N GLN A 91 -25.52 4.08 1.77
CA GLN A 91 -25.27 4.58 0.42
C GLN A 91 -23.82 5.07 0.26
N ALA A 92 -23.24 5.74 1.27
CA ALA A 92 -21.82 6.09 1.28
C ALA A 92 -20.91 4.85 1.16
N VAL A 93 -21.19 3.75 1.87
CA VAL A 93 -20.38 2.52 1.79
C VAL A 93 -20.48 1.86 0.40
N ILE A 94 -21.69 1.81 -0.17
CA ILE A 94 -21.94 1.16 -1.46
C ILE A 94 -21.41 1.99 -2.62
N GLU A 95 -21.68 3.30 -2.64
CA GLU A 95 -21.38 4.17 -3.77
C GLU A 95 -19.92 4.64 -3.79
N LEU A 96 -19.23 4.68 -2.65
CA LEU A 96 -17.84 5.10 -2.58
C LEU A 96 -16.84 3.97 -2.82
N GLY A 97 -17.25 2.70 -2.61
CA GLY A 97 -16.36 1.53 -2.73
C GLY A 97 -15.86 1.19 -4.15
N GLY A 98 -16.36 1.86 -5.21
CA GLY A 98 -16.07 1.55 -6.62
C GLY A 98 -15.61 2.73 -7.47
N ILE A 99 -15.03 3.77 -6.88
CA ILE A 99 -14.71 5.03 -7.57
C ILE A 99 -13.29 4.98 -8.19
N GLY A 100 -13.13 5.55 -9.39
CA GLY A 100 -11.89 5.51 -10.17
C GLY A 100 -11.02 6.77 -10.12
N THR A 101 -11.56 7.98 -9.89
CA THR A 101 -10.77 9.23 -9.84
C THR A 101 -11.11 10.14 -8.66
N PRO A 102 -10.20 11.05 -8.23
CA PRO A 102 -10.42 12.02 -7.16
C PRO A 102 -11.68 12.89 -7.34
N GLU A 103 -11.92 13.32 -8.57
CA GLU A 103 -13.04 14.21 -8.92
C GLU A 103 -14.38 13.49 -8.82
N GLN A 104 -14.40 12.20 -9.18
CA GLN A 104 -15.58 11.35 -9.01
C GLN A 104 -15.90 11.10 -7.53
N LEU A 105 -14.87 11.04 -6.68
CA LEU A 105 -15.04 10.89 -5.23
C LEU A 105 -15.63 12.16 -4.62
N GLU A 106 -15.10 13.33 -4.97
CA GLU A 106 -15.60 14.62 -4.51
C GLU A 106 -17.07 14.84 -4.93
N GLU A 107 -17.41 14.64 -6.20
CA GLU A 107 -18.76 14.86 -6.71
C GLU A 107 -19.80 13.93 -6.07
N ARG A 108 -19.41 12.68 -5.81
CA ARG A 108 -20.27 11.73 -5.11
C ARG A 108 -20.43 12.08 -3.64
N LEU A 109 -19.38 12.53 -2.97
CA LEU A 109 -19.48 13.00 -1.59
C LEU A 109 -20.39 14.23 -1.48
N ARG A 110 -20.32 15.17 -2.43
CA ARG A 110 -21.28 16.30 -2.51
C ARG A 110 -22.72 15.81 -2.58
N THR A 111 -22.97 14.80 -3.42
CA THR A 111 -24.30 14.23 -3.63
C THR A 111 -24.82 13.49 -2.39
N VAL A 112 -24.02 12.58 -1.83
CA VAL A 112 -24.40 11.73 -0.68
C VAL A 112 -24.58 12.56 0.59
N LEU A 113 -23.75 13.58 0.79
CA LEU A 113 -23.79 14.42 1.99
C LEU A 113 -24.67 15.67 1.83
N GLY A 114 -25.15 15.95 0.62
CA GLY A 114 -25.98 17.11 0.31
C GLY A 114 -25.25 18.45 0.46
N ASP A 115 -23.92 18.45 0.30
CA ASP A 115 -23.07 19.63 0.44
C ASP A 115 -22.40 19.95 -0.91
N PRO A 116 -22.93 20.92 -1.68
CA PRO A 116 -22.33 21.30 -2.95
C PRO A 116 -20.97 21.98 -2.81
N THR A 117 -20.62 22.46 -1.61
CA THR A 117 -19.36 23.16 -1.33
C THR A 117 -18.25 22.23 -0.84
N LEU A 118 -18.57 20.93 -0.69
CA LEU A 118 -17.61 19.94 -0.22
C LEU A 118 -16.43 19.84 -1.19
N SER A 119 -15.23 19.76 -0.63
CA SER A 119 -13.99 19.54 -1.37
C SER A 119 -13.17 18.44 -0.71
N VAL A 120 -12.52 17.61 -1.53
CA VAL A 120 -11.61 16.56 -1.09
C VAL A 120 -10.18 16.99 -1.41
N LEU A 121 -9.36 17.14 -0.37
CA LEU A 121 -7.96 17.52 -0.50
C LEU A 121 -7.04 16.35 -0.16
N TYR A 122 -5.92 16.26 -0.86
CA TYR A 122 -4.96 15.14 -0.75
C TYR A 122 -3.63 15.63 -0.21
N TRP A 123 -3.09 14.94 0.79
CA TRP A 123 -1.77 15.27 1.31
C TRP A 123 -0.67 14.85 0.32
N SER A 124 0.22 15.77 -0.03
CA SER A 124 1.42 15.49 -0.81
C SER A 124 2.66 15.56 0.09
N GLU A 125 3.36 14.43 0.25
CA GLU A 125 4.64 14.40 0.99
C GLU A 125 5.74 15.20 0.27
N SER A 126 5.71 15.30 -1.07
CA SER A 126 6.73 16.01 -1.85
C SER A 126 6.62 17.53 -1.74
N VAL A 127 5.40 18.04 -1.58
CA VAL A 127 5.11 19.48 -1.47
C VAL A 127 4.93 19.90 0.01
N GLY A 128 4.65 18.95 0.90
CA GLY A 128 4.36 19.22 2.30
C GLY A 128 3.06 20.00 2.52
N ALA A 129 2.08 19.81 1.62
CA ALA A 129 0.82 20.54 1.63
C ALA A 129 -0.34 19.67 1.12
N TYR A 130 -1.57 20.10 1.42
CA TYR A 130 -2.78 19.55 0.82
C TYR A 130 -2.95 20.09 -0.62
N LEU A 131 -3.29 19.20 -1.55
CA LEU A 131 -3.56 19.50 -2.95
C LEU A 131 -5.03 19.29 -3.27
N ASP A 132 -5.58 20.11 -4.16
CA ASP A 132 -6.93 19.92 -4.72
C ASP A 132 -6.94 18.85 -5.84
N GLY A 133 -8.11 18.58 -6.43
CA GLY A 133 -8.25 17.65 -7.55
C GLY A 133 -7.47 18.05 -8.82
N ASN A 134 -7.00 19.30 -8.92
CA ASN A 134 -6.15 19.77 -10.02
C ASN A 134 -4.66 19.72 -9.67
N GLY A 135 -4.30 19.18 -8.50
CA GLY A 135 -2.94 19.10 -8.00
C GLY A 135 -2.36 20.43 -7.51
N GLN A 136 -3.19 21.47 -7.30
CA GLN A 136 -2.76 22.76 -6.79
C GLN A 136 -2.80 22.78 -5.27
N ALA A 137 -1.82 23.44 -4.63
CA ALA A 137 -1.78 23.56 -3.18
C ALA A 137 -3.00 24.36 -2.67
N ALA A 138 -3.73 23.77 -1.74
CA ALA A 138 -4.93 24.34 -1.14
C ALA A 138 -4.71 24.54 0.38
N ALA A 139 -5.05 25.74 0.87
CA ALA A 139 -5.03 26.04 2.29
C ALA A 139 -6.28 25.47 2.97
N LEU A 140 -6.10 24.93 4.18
CA LEU A 140 -7.24 24.51 4.99
C LEU A 140 -8.01 25.74 5.52
N PRO A 141 -9.35 25.68 5.59
CA PRO A 141 -10.18 26.71 6.21
C PRO A 141 -9.72 27.07 7.64
N GLY A 142 -9.64 28.37 7.94
CA GLY A 142 -9.39 28.87 9.29
C GLY A 142 -10.67 29.06 10.13
N ASP A 143 -10.55 29.48 11.38
CA ASP A 143 -11.66 29.55 12.35
C ASP A 143 -12.84 30.45 11.93
N THR A 144 -12.58 31.46 11.10
CA THR A 144 -13.57 32.40 10.57
C THR A 144 -14.31 31.89 9.33
N ASP A 145 -13.88 30.79 8.73
CA ASP A 145 -14.54 30.18 7.56
C ASP A 145 -15.80 29.42 8.03
N PRO A 146 -16.95 29.57 7.34
CA PRO A 146 -18.17 28.81 7.68
C PRO A 146 -18.01 27.29 7.50
N ARG A 147 -16.99 26.84 6.77
CA ARG A 147 -16.65 25.43 6.56
C ARG A 147 -15.78 24.89 7.69
N THR A 148 -15.71 23.58 7.77
CA THR A 148 -14.88 22.84 8.72
C THR A 148 -14.10 21.76 7.99
N VAL A 149 -13.09 21.22 8.66
CA VAL A 149 -12.21 20.18 8.11
C VAL A 149 -12.34 18.90 8.90
N THR A 150 -12.63 17.80 8.21
CA THR A 150 -12.46 16.45 8.75
C THR A 150 -11.20 15.86 8.13
N GLN A 151 -10.15 15.72 8.94
CA GLN A 151 -8.88 15.14 8.49
C GLN A 151 -8.89 13.61 8.64
N LEU A 152 -8.32 12.94 7.66
CA LEU A 152 -8.13 11.50 7.65
C LEU A 152 -6.63 11.21 7.58
N ASP A 153 -6.17 10.36 8.50
CA ASP A 153 -4.79 9.92 8.60
C ASP A 153 -4.63 8.41 8.37
N ARG A 154 -3.40 8.03 8.05
CA ARG A 154 -2.94 6.63 7.95
C ARG A 154 -1.73 6.45 8.83
N PHE A 155 -1.89 5.66 9.91
CA PHE A 155 -0.83 5.43 10.90
C PHE A 155 -0.20 6.73 11.44
N GLY A 156 -1.03 7.76 11.67
CA GLY A 156 -0.58 9.07 12.14
C GLY A 156 0.03 9.99 11.06
N ARG A 157 0.01 9.58 9.79
CA ARG A 157 0.39 10.44 8.66
C ARG A 157 -0.83 11.06 7.99
N PRO A 158 -0.83 12.36 7.66
CA PRO A 158 -1.92 12.98 6.93
C PRO A 158 -2.11 12.31 5.57
N MET A 159 -3.37 12.03 5.22
CA MET A 159 -3.72 11.40 3.94
C MET A 159 -4.68 12.29 3.15
N THR A 160 -5.83 12.62 3.74
CA THR A 160 -6.89 13.38 3.07
C THR A 160 -7.52 14.36 4.06
N ALA A 161 -8.03 15.46 3.54
CA ALA A 161 -8.88 16.38 4.30
C ALA A 161 -10.20 16.60 3.54
N LEU A 162 -11.32 16.40 4.23
CA LEU A 162 -12.64 16.77 3.73
C LEU A 162 -12.97 18.16 4.24
N VAL A 163 -13.11 19.12 3.33
CA VAL A 163 -13.59 20.46 3.64
C VAL A 163 -15.10 20.46 3.35
N HIS A 164 -15.93 20.76 4.35
CA HIS A 164 -17.38 20.69 4.22
C HIS A 164 -18.08 21.72 5.11
N ASP A 165 -19.37 21.98 4.87
CA ASP A 165 -20.21 22.80 5.72
C ASP A 165 -20.24 22.26 7.16
N ARG A 166 -20.22 23.14 8.17
CA ARG A 166 -20.25 22.74 9.60
C ARG A 166 -21.48 21.93 10.00
N ALA A 167 -22.59 22.00 9.27
CA ALA A 167 -23.79 21.19 9.49
C ALA A 167 -23.61 19.74 9.03
N VAL A 168 -22.73 19.52 8.06
CA VAL A 168 -22.40 18.22 7.46
C VAL A 168 -21.49 17.46 8.41
N LEU A 169 -21.70 16.15 8.56
CA LEU A 169 -20.98 15.26 9.48
C LEU A 169 -21.00 15.66 10.98
N ARG A 170 -21.96 16.50 11.42
CA ARG A 170 -22.17 16.74 12.87
C ARG A 170 -22.55 15.50 13.65
N ASP A 171 -23.21 14.55 12.98
CA ASP A 171 -23.56 13.26 13.55
C ASP A 171 -22.31 12.36 13.63
N PRO A 172 -21.85 11.97 14.84
CA PRO A 172 -20.65 11.15 15.00
C PRO A 172 -20.73 9.78 14.32
N ASP A 173 -21.92 9.20 14.17
CA ASP A 173 -22.08 7.89 13.55
C ASP A 173 -21.93 8.00 12.03
N LEU A 174 -22.59 9.00 11.43
CA LEU A 174 -22.44 9.30 10.01
C LEU A 174 -20.99 9.71 9.69
N ALA A 175 -20.38 10.56 10.51
CA ALA A 175 -18.99 10.98 10.36
C ALA A 175 -18.04 9.77 10.35
N ARG A 176 -18.17 8.84 11.29
CA ARG A 176 -17.36 7.62 11.34
C ARG A 176 -17.56 6.74 10.10
N THR A 177 -18.79 6.52 9.67
CA THR A 177 -19.05 5.69 8.49
C THR A 177 -18.52 6.32 7.21
N VAL A 178 -18.76 7.63 7.01
CA VAL A 178 -18.30 8.36 5.83
C VAL A 178 -16.79 8.41 5.78
N THR A 179 -16.13 8.77 6.89
CA THR A 179 -14.65 8.78 6.96
C THR A 179 -14.04 7.40 6.71
N ALA A 180 -14.63 6.32 7.25
CA ALA A 180 -14.18 4.96 6.96
C ALA A 180 -14.36 4.58 5.48
N ALA A 181 -15.49 4.92 4.87
CA ALA A 181 -15.75 4.66 3.47
C ALA A 181 -14.81 5.46 2.55
N VAL A 182 -14.57 6.74 2.87
CA VAL A 182 -13.62 7.60 2.14
C VAL A 182 -12.20 7.07 2.28
N LYS A 183 -11.78 6.67 3.48
CA LYS A 183 -10.47 6.05 3.71
C LYS A 183 -10.29 4.80 2.86
N LEU A 184 -11.27 3.91 2.85
CA LEU A 184 -11.24 2.69 2.05
C LEU A 184 -11.21 2.99 0.54
N ALA A 185 -12.02 3.95 0.07
CA ALA A 185 -12.06 4.35 -1.34
C ALA A 185 -10.71 4.90 -1.82
N ILE A 186 -10.08 5.75 -1.02
CA ILE A 186 -8.76 6.34 -1.33
C ILE A 186 -7.66 5.29 -1.23
N GLU A 187 -7.69 4.40 -0.24
CA GLU A 187 -6.74 3.29 -0.13
C GLU A 187 -6.86 2.32 -1.34
N ASN A 188 -8.09 1.99 -1.75
CA ASN A 188 -8.32 1.20 -2.96
C ASN A 188 -7.77 1.91 -4.20
N GLN A 189 -8.01 3.22 -4.33
CA GLN A 189 -7.49 4.00 -5.45
C GLN A 189 -5.96 3.98 -5.48
N TRP A 190 -5.29 4.20 -4.36
CA TRP A 190 -3.82 4.17 -4.29
C TRP A 190 -3.25 2.81 -4.66
N MET A 191 -3.88 1.70 -4.24
CA MET A 191 -3.48 0.37 -4.67
C MET A 191 -3.60 0.19 -6.19
N HIS A 192 -4.69 0.66 -6.79
CA HIS A 192 -4.88 0.58 -8.24
C HIS A 192 -3.92 1.52 -8.99
N SER A 193 -3.70 2.74 -8.51
CA SER A 193 -2.76 3.69 -9.10
C SER A 193 -1.32 3.19 -9.01
N GLU A 194 -0.91 2.56 -7.91
CA GLU A 194 0.43 2.00 -7.77
C GLU A 194 0.62 0.76 -8.66
N ILE A 195 -0.40 -0.09 -8.79
CA ILE A 195 -0.40 -1.21 -9.74
C ILE A 195 -0.32 -0.70 -11.18
N GLN A 196 -1.10 0.32 -11.55
CA GLN A 196 -1.06 0.92 -12.89
C GLN A 196 0.24 1.66 -13.17
N ALA A 197 0.81 2.36 -12.18
CA ALA A 197 2.11 3.01 -12.29
C ALA A 197 3.22 1.97 -12.51
N ARG A 198 3.23 0.88 -11.72
CA ARG A 198 4.17 -0.23 -11.91
C ARG A 198 3.98 -0.92 -13.26
N ALA A 199 2.75 -1.11 -13.72
CA ALA A 199 2.47 -1.66 -15.04
C ALA A 199 2.95 -0.73 -16.17
N SER A 200 2.76 0.58 -16.02
CA SER A 200 3.23 1.59 -16.97
C SER A 200 4.76 1.68 -17.01
N GLU A 201 5.41 1.67 -15.84
CA GLU A 201 6.87 1.61 -15.73
C GLU A 201 7.42 0.32 -16.35
N ALA A 202 6.80 -0.83 -16.04
CA ALA A 202 7.16 -2.11 -16.62
C ALA A 202 7.08 -2.09 -18.16
N ARG A 203 6.04 -1.48 -18.76
CA ARG A 203 5.90 -1.36 -20.22
C ARG A 203 7.03 -0.56 -20.89
N THR A 204 7.72 0.30 -20.16
CA THR A 204 8.87 1.00 -20.71
C THR A 204 10.10 0.11 -20.76
N LEU A 205 10.21 -0.93 -19.92
CA LEU A 205 11.42 -1.74 -19.79
C LEU A 205 11.77 -2.50 -21.09
N PRO A 206 13.08 -2.75 -21.35
CA PRO A 206 13.53 -3.51 -22.52
C PRO A 206 12.85 -4.87 -22.68
N THR A 207 12.55 -5.27 -23.91
CA THR A 207 12.03 -6.60 -24.25
C THR A 207 12.95 -7.32 -25.24
N GLY A 208 12.72 -8.61 -25.48
CA GLY A 208 13.54 -9.39 -26.39
C GLY A 208 14.77 -9.95 -25.71
N PHE A 209 15.97 -9.70 -26.26
CA PHE A 209 17.23 -10.14 -25.65
C PHE A 209 17.76 -9.02 -24.76
N VAL A 210 17.81 -9.25 -23.45
CA VAL A 210 18.07 -8.24 -22.42
C VAL A 210 19.25 -8.67 -21.57
N THR A 211 20.09 -7.72 -21.18
CA THR A 211 21.16 -7.95 -20.20
C THR A 211 20.70 -7.49 -18.82
N PHE A 212 20.80 -8.38 -17.84
CA PHE A 212 20.44 -8.17 -16.45
C PHE A 212 21.70 -7.94 -15.63
N LEU A 213 21.67 -6.95 -14.75
CA LEU A 213 22.68 -6.68 -13.75
C LEU A 213 22.04 -6.77 -12.37
N PHE A 214 22.58 -7.67 -11.55
CA PHE A 214 22.30 -7.69 -10.12
C PHE A 214 23.53 -7.19 -9.37
N SER A 215 23.29 -6.44 -8.31
CA SER A 215 24.30 -6.04 -7.36
C SER A 215 23.82 -6.19 -5.92
N ASP A 216 24.75 -6.49 -5.03
CA ASP A 216 24.53 -6.74 -3.61
C ASP A 216 25.72 -6.19 -2.78
N ILE A 217 25.49 -5.76 -1.54
CA ILE A 217 26.58 -5.28 -0.68
C ILE A 217 27.13 -6.46 0.13
N GLU A 218 28.44 -6.71 0.02
CA GLU A 218 29.08 -7.73 0.83
C GLU A 218 29.04 -7.38 2.32
N ASP A 219 28.52 -8.31 3.13
CA ASP A 219 28.42 -8.18 4.59
C ASP A 219 27.59 -6.97 5.04
N SER A 220 26.48 -6.71 4.35
CA SER A 220 25.54 -5.63 4.71
C SER A 220 24.99 -5.75 6.13
N THR A 221 24.75 -6.96 6.63
CA THR A 221 24.39 -7.18 8.04
C THR A 221 25.46 -6.67 9.00
N GLY A 222 26.74 -6.88 8.69
CA GLY A 222 27.86 -6.32 9.44
C GLY A 222 27.86 -4.79 9.40
N LEU A 223 27.59 -4.19 8.23
CA LEU A 223 27.47 -2.74 8.06
C LEU A 223 26.30 -2.15 8.86
N VAL A 224 25.13 -2.81 8.87
CA VAL A 224 23.97 -2.41 9.70
C VAL A 224 24.36 -2.39 11.18
N ARG A 225 25.00 -3.47 11.66
CA ARG A 225 25.43 -3.57 13.07
C ARG A 225 26.43 -2.48 13.46
N HIS A 226 27.32 -2.11 12.54
CA HIS A 226 28.34 -1.10 12.81
C HIS A 226 27.81 0.34 12.71
N LEU A 227 26.97 0.63 11.71
CA LEU A 227 26.50 1.98 11.43
C LEU A 227 25.25 2.36 12.24
N GLY A 228 24.43 1.40 12.65
CA GLY A 228 23.17 1.64 13.36
C GLY A 228 22.26 2.56 12.55
N ASP A 229 21.77 3.63 13.20
CA ASP A 229 20.88 4.63 12.59
C ASP A 229 21.50 5.34 11.37
N ARG A 230 22.82 5.34 11.22
CA ARG A 230 23.51 5.92 10.06
C ARG A 230 23.41 5.06 8.80
N TYR A 231 22.97 3.80 8.93
CA TYR A 231 22.91 2.85 7.81
C TYR A 231 21.97 3.32 6.70
N GLU A 232 20.83 3.94 7.04
CA GLU A 232 19.87 4.43 6.04
C GLU A 232 20.50 5.47 5.10
N ARG A 233 21.17 6.47 5.68
CA ARG A 233 21.87 7.51 4.91
C ARG A 233 23.04 6.94 4.10
N PHE A 234 23.77 5.98 4.68
CA PHE A 234 24.82 5.26 3.98
C PHE A 234 24.29 4.53 2.75
N LEU A 235 23.22 3.74 2.92
CA LEU A 235 22.62 2.95 1.86
C LEU A 235 22.03 3.84 0.75
N ALA A 236 21.43 4.98 1.12
CA ALA A 236 20.96 5.96 0.15
C ALA A 236 22.10 6.48 -0.75
N GLU A 237 23.29 6.70 -0.18
CA GLU A 237 24.45 7.19 -0.93
C GLU A 237 25.05 6.11 -1.85
N VAL A 238 25.10 4.86 -1.40
CA VAL A 238 25.47 3.72 -2.25
C VAL A 238 24.51 3.61 -3.44
N ARG A 239 23.20 3.59 -3.17
CA ARG A 239 22.16 3.49 -4.22
C ARG A 239 22.23 4.65 -5.21
N ARG A 240 22.48 5.87 -4.75
CA ARG A 240 22.66 7.05 -5.62
C ARG A 240 23.82 6.86 -6.60
N LEU A 241 24.92 6.29 -6.12
CA LEU A 241 26.13 6.05 -6.90
C LEU A 241 25.94 4.92 -7.94
N LEU A 242 25.26 3.83 -7.54
CA LEU A 242 24.87 2.76 -8.47
C LEU A 242 23.93 3.27 -9.56
N ARG A 243 22.88 4.00 -9.19
CA ARG A 243 21.92 4.63 -10.14
C ARG A 243 22.61 5.52 -11.14
N ALA A 244 23.51 6.39 -10.68
CA ALA A 244 24.25 7.28 -11.57
C ALA A 244 25.07 6.50 -12.61
N SER A 245 25.72 5.41 -12.19
CA SER A 245 26.52 4.56 -13.08
C SER A 245 25.65 3.78 -14.08
N ILE A 246 24.51 3.26 -13.63
CA ILE A 246 23.53 2.55 -14.46
C ILE A 246 22.94 3.49 -15.52
N ALA A 247 22.47 4.67 -15.09
CA ALA A 247 21.87 5.65 -15.98
C ALA A 247 22.87 6.22 -17.00
N ALA A 248 24.13 6.47 -16.59
CA ALA A 248 25.18 6.96 -17.49
C ALA A 248 25.50 5.98 -18.64
N ALA A 249 25.30 4.67 -18.42
CA ALA A 249 25.43 3.64 -19.43
C ALA A 249 24.11 3.32 -20.16
N GLY A 250 23.04 4.11 -19.95
CA GLY A 250 21.73 3.89 -20.58
C GLY A 250 20.93 2.71 -20.01
N GLY A 251 21.29 2.22 -18.83
CA GLY A 251 20.54 1.18 -18.13
C GLY A 251 19.31 1.73 -17.41
N ARG A 252 18.41 0.81 -17.03
CA ARG A 252 17.19 1.12 -16.28
C ARG A 252 17.16 0.31 -14.99
N GLU A 253 16.94 0.98 -13.86
CA GLU A 253 16.63 0.32 -12.60
C GLU A 253 15.26 -0.33 -12.70
N VAL A 254 15.18 -1.62 -12.36
CA VAL A 254 13.93 -2.38 -12.32
C VAL A 254 13.43 -2.48 -10.89
N GLU A 255 14.33 -2.82 -9.96
CA GLU A 255 13.95 -3.05 -8.58
C GLU A 255 15.12 -2.80 -7.63
N VAL A 256 14.79 -2.36 -6.41
CA VAL A 256 15.73 -2.29 -5.27
C VAL A 256 15.08 -2.96 -4.08
N ARG A 257 15.76 -3.95 -3.49
CA ARG A 257 15.32 -4.66 -2.27
C ARG A 257 16.44 -4.63 -1.25
N ALA A 258 16.22 -3.95 -0.12
CA ALA A 258 17.27 -3.73 0.87
C ALA A 258 18.55 -3.19 0.19
N ASP A 259 19.68 -3.85 0.33
CA ASP A 259 20.96 -3.50 -0.29
C ASP A 259 21.17 -4.04 -1.71
N GLU A 260 20.25 -4.88 -2.20
CA GLU A 260 20.27 -5.41 -3.55
C GLU A 260 19.66 -4.43 -4.56
N MET A 261 20.28 -4.32 -5.73
CA MET A 261 19.77 -3.54 -6.85
C MET A 261 19.78 -4.37 -8.14
N PHE A 262 18.65 -4.33 -8.85
CA PHE A 262 18.41 -5.00 -10.11
C PHE A 262 18.19 -3.97 -11.23
N ALA A 263 19.01 -4.05 -12.27
CA ALA A 263 18.93 -3.19 -13.45
C ALA A 263 19.02 -3.99 -14.75
N VAL A 264 18.57 -3.36 -15.84
CA VAL A 264 18.58 -3.95 -17.19
C VAL A 264 19.15 -3.01 -18.23
N PHE A 265 19.73 -3.62 -19.27
CA PHE A 265 20.35 -2.96 -20.40
C PHE A 265 19.93 -3.65 -21.70
N GLU A 266 19.68 -2.87 -22.75
CA GLU A 266 19.42 -3.39 -24.10
C GLU A 266 20.69 -3.99 -24.72
N GLN A 267 21.86 -3.46 -24.35
CA GLN A 267 23.15 -3.90 -24.86
C GLN A 267 24.03 -4.46 -23.74
N ALA A 268 24.64 -5.62 -23.98
CA ALA A 268 25.50 -6.28 -22.99
C ALA A 268 26.75 -5.45 -22.65
N GLY A 269 27.34 -4.78 -23.64
CA GLY A 269 28.50 -3.91 -23.44
C GLY A 269 28.23 -2.78 -22.44
N ALA A 270 27.07 -2.13 -22.55
CA ALA A 270 26.63 -1.09 -21.63
C ALA A 270 26.49 -1.60 -20.18
N GLY A 271 25.96 -2.82 -19.99
CA GLY A 271 25.89 -3.44 -18.67
C GLY A 271 27.28 -3.68 -18.07
N VAL A 272 28.23 -4.16 -18.87
CA VAL A 272 29.62 -4.38 -18.44
C VAL A 272 30.31 -3.07 -18.09
N GLU A 273 30.12 -2.01 -18.88
CA GLU A 273 30.63 -0.67 -18.59
C GLU A 273 30.06 -0.10 -17.29
N ALA A 274 28.75 -0.23 -17.08
CA ALA A 274 28.09 0.17 -15.84
C ALA A 274 28.68 -0.58 -14.63
N ALA A 275 28.87 -1.90 -14.73
CA ALA A 275 29.46 -2.71 -13.66
C ALA A 275 30.88 -2.24 -13.29
N VAL A 276 31.72 -1.96 -14.29
CA VAL A 276 33.07 -1.42 -14.06
C VAL A 276 33.02 -0.01 -13.45
N ALA A 277 32.13 0.85 -13.93
CA ALA A 277 31.94 2.20 -13.39
C ALA A 277 31.48 2.18 -11.92
N ILE A 278 30.58 1.26 -11.57
CA ILE A 278 30.13 1.04 -10.18
C ILE A 278 31.33 0.68 -9.31
N GLN A 279 32.10 -0.35 -9.68
CA GLN A 279 33.25 -0.79 -8.88
C GLN A 279 34.28 0.33 -8.68
N ARG A 280 34.62 1.05 -9.76
CA ARG A 280 35.56 2.19 -9.69
C ARG A 280 35.05 3.30 -8.78
N SER A 281 33.78 3.64 -8.90
CA SER A 281 33.17 4.73 -8.12
C SER A 281 33.06 4.39 -6.64
N VAL A 282 32.82 3.11 -6.29
CA VAL A 282 32.81 2.66 -4.90
C VAL A 282 34.22 2.62 -4.32
N LEU A 283 35.21 2.10 -5.07
CA LEU A 283 36.61 2.03 -4.66
C LEU A 283 37.27 3.41 -4.51
N GLY A 284 36.95 4.34 -5.40
CA GLY A 284 37.48 5.70 -5.37
C GLY A 284 36.92 6.58 -4.25
N ARG A 285 35.95 6.08 -3.48
CA ARG A 285 35.23 6.85 -2.48
C ARG A 285 35.69 6.53 -1.07
N SER A 286 35.80 7.57 -0.25
CA SER A 286 35.93 7.43 1.20
C SER A 286 34.55 7.26 1.85
N TRP A 287 34.36 6.13 2.53
CA TRP A 287 33.14 5.82 3.26
C TRP A 287 33.25 6.18 4.75
N PRO A 288 32.12 6.39 5.45
CA PRO A 288 32.12 6.64 6.90
C PRO A 288 32.96 5.60 7.64
N ASP A 289 33.70 6.05 8.65
CA ASP A 289 34.55 5.22 9.52
C ASP A 289 35.60 4.37 8.76
N ARG A 290 35.92 4.75 7.51
CA ARG A 290 36.81 4.02 6.60
C ARG A 290 36.38 2.56 6.37
N LEU A 291 35.07 2.30 6.41
CA LEU A 291 34.54 0.96 6.19
C LEU A 291 34.84 0.46 4.77
N PRO A 292 35.25 -0.81 4.61
CA PRO A 292 35.46 -1.42 3.30
C PRO A 292 34.12 -1.76 2.65
N VAL A 293 33.55 -0.83 1.91
CA VAL A 293 32.33 -1.08 1.12
C VAL A 293 32.69 -1.83 -0.15
N ARG A 294 32.15 -3.03 -0.30
CA ARG A 294 32.44 -3.91 -1.43
C ARG A 294 31.14 -4.38 -2.06
N ILE A 295 30.97 -4.11 -3.36
CA ILE A 295 29.77 -4.48 -4.11
C ILE A 295 30.05 -5.77 -4.88
N ARG A 296 29.15 -6.72 -4.78
CA ARG A 296 29.08 -7.92 -5.61
C ARG A 296 28.29 -7.58 -6.86
N ILE A 297 28.76 -7.99 -8.03
CA ILE A 297 28.05 -7.73 -9.28
C ILE A 297 28.00 -9.01 -10.13
N GLY A 298 26.81 -9.34 -10.62
CA GLY A 298 26.58 -10.43 -11.56
C GLY A 298 25.79 -9.97 -12.78
N LEU A 299 26.21 -10.41 -13.96
CA LEU A 299 25.52 -10.14 -15.21
C LEU A 299 25.17 -11.43 -15.95
N HIS A 300 23.97 -11.44 -16.53
CA HIS A 300 23.52 -12.47 -17.45
C HIS A 300 22.72 -11.83 -18.59
N ALA A 301 22.72 -12.44 -19.77
CA ALA A 301 21.91 -12.00 -20.90
C ALA A 301 20.99 -13.13 -21.36
N GLY A 302 19.74 -12.80 -21.68
CA GLY A 302 18.75 -13.81 -22.06
C GLY A 302 17.45 -13.19 -22.56
N ARG A 303 16.45 -14.03 -22.81
CA ARG A 303 15.12 -13.62 -23.26
C ARG A 303 14.08 -13.84 -22.15
N PRO A 304 13.78 -12.84 -21.32
CA PRO A 304 12.76 -12.95 -20.29
C PRO A 304 11.35 -12.78 -20.88
N THR A 305 10.33 -13.10 -20.08
CA THR A 305 8.98 -12.60 -20.29
C THR A 305 8.79 -11.36 -19.42
N LEU A 306 8.45 -10.22 -20.02
CA LEU A 306 8.08 -9.01 -19.28
C LEU A 306 6.58 -9.04 -18.98
N THR A 307 6.21 -8.82 -17.72
CA THR A 307 4.82 -8.68 -17.25
C THR A 307 4.60 -7.31 -16.62
N ASP A 308 3.36 -6.99 -16.27
CA ASP A 308 3.01 -5.76 -15.53
C ASP A 308 3.69 -5.68 -14.14
N THR A 309 4.27 -6.77 -13.65
CA THR A 309 4.98 -6.87 -12.37
C THR A 309 6.50 -6.99 -12.53
N GLY A 310 7.04 -6.89 -13.75
CA GLY A 310 8.48 -7.00 -14.03
C GLY A 310 8.87 -8.24 -14.84
N TYR A 311 10.14 -8.64 -14.74
CA TYR A 311 10.67 -9.75 -15.54
C TYR A 311 10.43 -11.12 -14.89
N LEU A 312 9.97 -12.07 -15.70
CA LEU A 312 9.85 -13.49 -15.36
C LEU A 312 10.75 -14.34 -16.25
N GLY A 313 11.20 -15.46 -15.70
CA GLY A 313 11.95 -16.48 -16.43
C GLY A 313 13.32 -16.76 -15.84
N LEU A 314 13.93 -17.85 -16.32
CA LEU A 314 15.20 -18.36 -15.80
C LEU A 314 16.34 -17.34 -15.89
N ALA A 315 16.34 -16.46 -16.89
CA ALA A 315 17.39 -15.47 -17.09
C ALA A 315 17.57 -14.52 -15.88
N VAL A 316 16.46 -14.12 -15.24
CA VAL A 316 16.49 -13.25 -14.05
C VAL A 316 17.12 -14.00 -12.87
N HIS A 317 16.69 -15.25 -12.66
CA HIS A 317 17.24 -16.10 -11.60
C HIS A 317 18.71 -16.45 -11.81
N THR A 318 19.13 -16.67 -13.06
CA THR A 318 20.54 -16.89 -13.41
C THR A 318 21.39 -15.67 -13.04
N ALA A 319 20.96 -14.47 -13.43
CA ALA A 319 21.67 -13.23 -13.11
C ALA A 319 21.86 -13.02 -11.60
N ALA A 320 20.79 -13.20 -10.82
CA ALA A 320 20.82 -13.08 -9.37
C ALA A 320 21.79 -14.08 -8.73
N ARG A 321 21.79 -15.33 -9.21
CA ARG A 321 22.69 -16.38 -8.69
C ARG A 321 24.15 -16.12 -9.03
N ILE A 322 24.44 -15.59 -10.23
CA ILE A 322 25.79 -15.17 -10.60
C ILE A 322 26.28 -14.05 -9.68
N CYS A 323 25.43 -13.07 -9.38
CA CYS A 323 25.76 -12.01 -8.42
C CYS A 323 26.06 -12.59 -7.04
N PHE A 324 25.20 -13.49 -6.54
CA PHE A 324 25.41 -14.14 -5.24
C PHE A 324 26.68 -15.01 -5.19
N ALA A 325 27.09 -15.61 -6.32
CA ALA A 325 28.35 -16.35 -6.40
C ALA A 325 29.60 -15.46 -6.39
N SER A 326 29.46 -14.17 -6.72
CA SER A 326 30.57 -13.23 -6.74
C SER A 326 30.98 -12.76 -5.33
N HIS A 327 32.24 -12.34 -5.19
CA HIS A 327 32.78 -11.73 -3.97
C HIS A 327 32.68 -10.20 -4.01
N GLY A 328 32.78 -9.56 -2.86
CA GLY A 328 32.81 -8.09 -2.80
C GLY A 328 33.95 -7.50 -3.64
N GLY A 329 33.62 -6.63 -4.58
CA GLY A 329 34.55 -6.04 -5.55
C GLY A 329 34.67 -6.82 -6.87
N GLN A 330 34.05 -8.00 -6.97
CA GLN A 330 34.09 -8.86 -8.14
C GLN A 330 32.91 -8.58 -9.07
N ILE A 331 33.16 -8.69 -10.38
CA ILE A 331 32.12 -8.69 -11.41
C ILE A 331 32.19 -10.04 -12.12
N LEU A 332 31.08 -10.80 -12.08
CA LEU A 332 30.94 -12.07 -12.78
C LEU A 332 29.94 -11.95 -13.93
N LEU A 333 30.26 -12.58 -15.06
CA LEU A 333 29.44 -12.64 -16.27
C LEU A 333 29.11 -14.10 -16.60
N SER A 334 27.93 -14.35 -17.16
CA SER A 334 27.63 -15.61 -17.85
C SER A 334 28.26 -15.68 -19.23
N GLN A 335 28.35 -16.88 -19.83
CA GLN A 335 28.74 -17.04 -21.24
C GLN A 335 27.91 -16.17 -22.18
N ALA A 336 26.59 -16.11 -21.97
CA ALA A 336 25.69 -15.33 -22.82
C ALA A 336 26.04 -13.83 -22.91
N VAL A 337 26.65 -13.25 -21.86
CA VAL A 337 27.10 -11.85 -21.88
C VAL A 337 28.38 -11.73 -22.69
N VAL A 338 29.33 -12.65 -22.51
CA VAL A 338 30.59 -12.70 -23.27
C VAL A 338 30.33 -12.86 -24.76
N ASP A 339 29.39 -13.74 -25.13
CA ASP A 339 28.98 -13.93 -26.52
C ASP A 339 28.31 -12.67 -27.09
N ALA A 340 27.46 -12.02 -26.30
CA ALA A 340 26.75 -10.81 -26.72
C ALA A 340 27.65 -9.59 -26.94
N VAL A 341 28.84 -9.57 -26.31
CA VAL A 341 29.85 -8.51 -26.54
C VAL A 341 30.95 -8.95 -27.51
N ALA A 342 30.89 -10.17 -28.05
CA ALA A 342 31.86 -10.65 -29.02
C ALA A 342 31.86 -9.71 -30.25
N GLY A 343 33.02 -9.14 -30.57
CA GLY A 343 33.20 -8.18 -31.67
C GLY A 343 32.93 -6.70 -31.32
N SER A 344 32.42 -6.40 -30.11
CA SER A 344 32.21 -5.03 -29.62
C SER A 344 32.54 -4.88 -28.13
N ALA A 345 33.50 -5.67 -27.64
CA ALA A 345 33.91 -5.64 -26.25
C ALA A 345 34.38 -4.23 -25.85
N PRO A 346 33.94 -3.69 -24.69
CA PRO A 346 34.36 -2.37 -24.26
C PRO A 346 35.89 -2.27 -24.11
N ALA A 347 36.45 -1.14 -24.52
CA ALA A 347 37.90 -0.93 -24.54
C ALA A 347 38.51 -1.07 -23.14
N GLY A 348 39.63 -1.80 -23.05
CA GLY A 348 40.37 -1.97 -21.80
C GLY A 348 39.72 -2.92 -20.79
N ILE A 349 38.73 -3.70 -21.22
CA ILE A 349 38.08 -4.75 -20.43
C ILE A 349 38.44 -6.12 -21.01
N ARG A 350 38.83 -7.06 -20.14
CA ARG A 350 39.05 -8.47 -20.48
C ARG A 350 38.14 -9.37 -19.66
N PHE A 351 37.89 -10.58 -20.17
CA PHE A 351 37.09 -11.59 -19.49
C PHE A 351 37.96 -12.82 -19.21
N LYS A 352 38.20 -13.09 -17.93
CA LYS A 352 38.93 -14.29 -17.47
C LYS A 352 37.94 -15.43 -17.27
N ASP A 353 38.12 -16.51 -18.01
CA ASP A 353 37.32 -17.73 -17.85
C ASP A 353 37.58 -18.37 -16.47
N LEU A 354 36.51 -18.67 -15.73
CA LEU A 354 36.53 -19.36 -14.44
C LEU A 354 35.96 -20.79 -14.54
N GLY A 355 35.52 -21.22 -15.72
CA GLY A 355 34.99 -22.55 -15.98
C GLY A 355 33.49 -22.68 -15.71
N GLN A 356 33.03 -23.94 -15.64
CA GLN A 356 31.63 -24.31 -15.50
C GLN A 356 31.21 -24.44 -14.04
N HIS A 357 30.13 -23.78 -13.67
CA HIS A 357 29.61 -23.75 -12.30
C HIS A 357 28.16 -24.22 -12.22
N ARG A 358 27.85 -25.02 -11.21
CA ARG A 358 26.48 -25.47 -10.93
C ARG A 358 25.80 -24.56 -9.92
N PHE A 359 24.55 -24.23 -10.21
CA PHE A 359 23.69 -23.43 -9.35
C PHE A 359 22.45 -24.24 -8.97
N HIS A 360 22.05 -24.17 -7.70
CA HIS A 360 20.84 -24.82 -7.23
C HIS A 360 19.65 -24.37 -8.08
N GLY A 361 18.87 -25.28 -8.67
CA GLY A 361 17.67 -24.95 -9.43
C GLY A 361 17.90 -24.29 -10.80
N LEU A 362 19.12 -24.32 -11.36
CA LEU A 362 19.33 -24.15 -12.81
C LEU A 362 19.46 -25.54 -13.47
N PRO A 363 18.92 -25.74 -14.69
CA PRO A 363 18.89 -27.05 -15.34
C PRO A 363 20.27 -27.51 -15.82
N SER A 364 21.16 -26.58 -16.17
CA SER A 364 22.51 -26.84 -16.67
C SER A 364 23.55 -26.03 -15.88
N PRO A 365 24.82 -26.47 -15.85
CA PRO A 365 25.93 -25.60 -15.45
C PRO A 365 25.98 -24.33 -16.31
N GLU A 366 26.52 -23.27 -15.72
CA GLU A 366 26.75 -21.97 -16.36
C GLU A 366 28.24 -21.68 -16.37
N ALA A 367 28.78 -21.22 -17.50
CA ALA A 367 30.17 -20.78 -17.57
C ALA A 367 30.29 -19.39 -16.95
N LEU A 368 31.24 -19.20 -16.03
CA LEU A 368 31.46 -17.91 -15.39
C LEU A 368 32.74 -17.26 -15.90
N PHE A 369 32.66 -15.95 -16.12
CA PHE A 369 33.79 -15.12 -16.49
C PHE A 369 33.95 -13.98 -15.50
N GLN A 370 35.17 -13.68 -15.10
CA GLN A 370 35.47 -12.49 -14.32
C GLN A 370 35.88 -11.34 -15.23
N VAL A 371 35.31 -10.16 -14.98
CA VAL A 371 35.78 -8.94 -15.62
C VAL A 371 37.11 -8.51 -15.03
N GLU A 372 38.10 -8.26 -15.88
CA GLU A 372 39.35 -7.60 -15.54
C GLU A 372 39.43 -6.24 -16.22
N ALA A 373 39.59 -5.18 -15.43
CA ALA A 373 39.76 -3.83 -15.93
C ALA A 373 40.80 -3.07 -15.09
N ALA A 374 41.45 -2.07 -15.68
CA ALA A 374 42.41 -1.24 -14.98
C ALA A 374 41.79 -0.58 -13.73
N GLY A 375 42.52 -0.66 -12.60
CA GLY A 375 42.11 -0.09 -11.31
C GLY A 375 41.17 -0.97 -10.48
N LEU A 376 40.81 -2.17 -10.95
CA LEU A 376 39.98 -3.12 -10.20
C LEU A 376 40.80 -4.32 -9.69
N PRO A 377 40.43 -4.92 -8.54
CA PRO A 377 41.03 -6.17 -8.08
C PRO A 377 40.80 -7.29 -9.10
N THR A 378 41.81 -8.14 -9.29
CA THR A 378 41.76 -9.26 -10.26
C THR A 378 41.86 -10.63 -9.60
N THR A 379 42.15 -10.68 -8.30
CA THR A 379 42.33 -11.92 -7.55
C THR A 379 41.24 -12.03 -6.48
N PHE A 380 40.46 -13.11 -6.55
CA PHE A 380 39.37 -13.43 -5.64
C PHE A 380 39.41 -14.92 -5.29
N PRO A 381 38.80 -15.36 -4.17
CA PRO A 381 38.53 -16.77 -3.93
C PRO A 381 37.64 -17.37 -5.04
N PRO A 382 37.55 -18.70 -5.15
CA PRO A 382 36.62 -19.34 -6.08
C PRO A 382 35.18 -18.83 -5.91
N PRO A 383 34.39 -18.70 -7.00
CA PRO A 383 32.98 -18.33 -6.91
C PRO A 383 32.19 -19.22 -5.95
N ARG A 384 31.23 -18.63 -5.23
CA ARG A 384 30.40 -19.34 -4.23
C ARG A 384 29.27 -20.12 -4.90
N THR A 385 29.62 -21.24 -5.52
CA THR A 385 28.67 -22.09 -6.26
C THR A 385 28.60 -23.49 -5.64
N LEU A 386 27.70 -24.34 -6.13
CA LEU A 386 27.81 -25.78 -5.89
C LEU A 386 29.07 -26.28 -6.60
N ALA A 387 29.77 -27.25 -6.01
CA ALA A 387 31.04 -27.74 -6.53
C ALA A 387 30.97 -28.05 -8.04
N ALA A 388 31.95 -27.56 -8.80
CA ALA A 388 32.09 -27.88 -10.21
C ALA A 388 32.34 -29.38 -10.37
N SER A 389 31.65 -30.04 -11.32
CA SER A 389 32.11 -31.36 -11.76
C SER A 389 33.46 -31.15 -12.46
N PRO A 390 34.51 -31.94 -12.16
CA PRO A 390 35.76 -31.85 -12.90
C PRO A 390 35.47 -32.05 -14.40
N ALA A 391 36.06 -31.21 -15.23
CA ALA A 391 35.96 -31.32 -16.68
C ALA A 391 36.39 -32.74 -17.10
N ALA A 392 35.58 -33.42 -17.90
CA ALA A 392 36.00 -34.66 -18.53
C ALA A 392 37.19 -34.34 -19.46
N THR A 393 38.37 -34.85 -19.08
CA THR A 393 39.59 -34.86 -19.88
C THR A 393 39.42 -35.66 -21.15
#